data_AF-A0AAN8BX93-F1
#
_entry.id   AF-A0AAN8BX93-F1
#
_cell.length_a   1.000
_cell.length_b   1.000
_cell.length_c   1.000
_cell.angle_alpha   90.00
_cell.angle_beta   90.00
_cell.angle_gamma   90.00
#
_symmetry.space_group_name_H-M   'P 1'
#
loop_
_entity.id
_entity.type
_entity.pdbx_description
1 polymer ?
#
loop_
_entity_poly.entity_id
_entity_poly.type
_entity_poly.pdbx_seq_one_letter_code
_entity_poly.pdbx_strand_id
1 'polypeptide(L)'
;MQTSSALAANGQQECEGTDTLRVLCLFPSRSLFGFLSVQGIVFPSADSIRVVSNAGGVNPLSCAEAIQEVIRKASLNLKVAVVTGDDLMPHRSSLSDVKMADGSSRQKLPKSLHSMNAYLGALPIKRCLDLGADIVVTGRCVDSAVTLTPLMHTFGWERSEYDLLAAGSLAGHLIECGAQSTGGVFTDWYKVPDL
;
A
#
# COMPACT_ATOMS: atom_id res chain seq x y z
N MET A 1 -24.99 -42.69 11.07
CA MET A 1 -24.08 -43.25 10.05
C MET A 1 -23.46 -42.06 9.32
N GLN A 2 -22.42 -41.43 9.90
CA GLN A 2 -20.98 -41.59 9.56
C GLN A 2 -20.62 -41.14 8.13
N THR A 3 -19.99 -39.95 7.99
CA THR A 3 -18.58 -39.64 7.59
C THR A 3 -18.31 -39.71 6.07
N SER A 4 -17.70 -38.73 5.39
CA SER A 4 -16.26 -38.39 5.50
C SER A 4 -15.90 -37.02 4.89
N SER A 5 -14.87 -36.41 5.48
CA SER A 5 -14.02 -35.31 5.01
C SER A 5 -13.24 -35.62 3.71
N ALA A 6 -12.89 -34.59 2.95
CA ALA A 6 -11.69 -34.57 2.12
C ALA A 6 -11.14 -33.13 2.00
N LEU A 7 -9.97 -32.94 2.62
CA LEU A 7 -9.02 -31.86 2.39
C LEU A 7 -8.46 -32.03 0.96
N ALA A 8 -8.44 -30.97 0.16
CA ALA A 8 -7.59 -30.89 -1.03
C ALA A 8 -6.68 -29.67 -0.88
N ALA A 9 -5.42 -29.99 -0.56
CA ALA A 9 -4.28 -29.10 -0.54
C ALA A 9 -3.83 -28.79 -1.98
N ASN A 10 -3.13 -27.67 -2.15
CA ASN A 10 -2.50 -27.15 -3.39
C ASN A 10 -3.44 -26.47 -4.39
N GLY A 11 -3.76 -25.21 -4.12
CA GLY A 11 -4.36 -24.27 -5.07
C GLY A 11 -3.31 -23.43 -5.81
N GLN A 12 -2.35 -24.05 -6.49
CA GLN A 12 -1.58 -23.37 -7.53
C GLN A 12 -2.34 -23.48 -8.85
N GLN A 13 -2.60 -22.35 -9.50
CA GLN A 13 -2.96 -22.31 -10.90
C GLN A 13 -2.07 -21.26 -11.58
N GLU A 14 -1.08 -21.74 -12.32
CA GLU A 14 -0.14 -20.98 -13.14
C GLU A 14 -0.78 -20.53 -14.46
N CYS A 15 -0.26 -19.45 -15.04
CA CYS A 15 -0.30 -19.18 -16.47
C CYS A 15 1.06 -18.56 -16.91
N GLU A 16 1.82 -19.29 -17.71
CA GLU A 16 3.12 -18.92 -18.31
C GLU A 16 3.01 -17.88 -19.45
N GLY A 17 4.09 -17.11 -19.69
CA GLY A 17 4.33 -16.49 -21.01
C GLY A 17 5.23 -15.23 -21.07
N THR A 18 6.52 -15.45 -21.35
CA THR A 18 7.51 -14.57 -22.05
C THR A 18 8.06 -13.27 -21.43
N ASP A 19 9.31 -13.37 -20.98
CA ASP A 19 10.48 -12.55 -21.36
C ASP A 19 10.48 -11.00 -21.30
N THR A 20 11.20 -10.54 -20.26
CA THR A 20 12.22 -9.47 -20.27
C THR A 20 11.82 -8.02 -20.58
N LEU A 21 11.65 -7.24 -19.50
CA LEU A 21 12.24 -5.89 -19.43
C LEU A 21 12.94 -5.73 -18.08
N ARG A 22 14.27 -5.89 -18.11
CA ARG A 22 15.19 -5.72 -16.99
C ARG A 22 15.34 -4.23 -16.68
N VAL A 23 14.76 -3.76 -15.57
CA VAL A 23 15.29 -2.58 -14.88
C VAL A 23 16.40 -3.07 -13.96
N LEU A 24 17.61 -3.15 -14.54
CA LEU A 24 18.83 -3.52 -13.85
C LEU A 24 19.32 -2.29 -13.06
N CYS A 25 18.78 -2.07 -11.85
CA CYS A 25 19.49 -1.27 -10.85
C CYS A 25 20.63 -2.15 -10.30
N LEU A 26 21.81 -1.98 -10.86
CA LEU A 26 23.06 -2.56 -10.37
C LEU A 26 23.33 -2.06 -8.95
N PHE A 27 22.98 -2.86 -7.95
CA PHE A 27 23.57 -2.78 -6.63
C PHE A 27 24.21 -4.13 -6.28
N PRO A 28 25.45 -4.14 -5.77
CA PRO A 28 26.19 -5.36 -5.52
C PRO A 28 25.45 -6.25 -4.52
N SER A 29 25.57 -7.55 -4.76
CA SER A 29 24.97 -8.67 -4.06
C SER A 29 25.12 -8.61 -2.54
N ARG A 30 24.15 -8.02 -1.85
CA ARG A 30 23.72 -8.35 -0.48
C ARG A 30 22.44 -7.59 -0.14
N SER A 31 21.43 -8.34 0.29
CA SER A 31 20.22 -7.89 0.99
C SER A 31 19.02 -7.48 0.10
N LEU A 32 18.16 -8.46 -0.15
CA LEU A 32 16.70 -8.26 -0.29
C LEU A 32 16.13 -7.54 0.97
N PHE A 33 16.84 -7.65 2.09
CA PHE A 33 16.69 -6.83 3.30
C PHE A 33 16.91 -5.32 3.06
N GLY A 34 17.76 -4.93 2.12
CA GLY A 34 18.03 -3.53 1.79
C GLY A 34 16.88 -2.87 1.04
N PHE A 35 16.23 -3.58 0.11
CA PHE A 35 15.07 -3.06 -0.60
C PHE A 35 13.86 -2.85 0.34
N LEU A 36 13.68 -3.76 1.31
CA LEU A 36 12.69 -3.62 2.38
C LEU A 36 13.08 -2.55 3.43
N SER A 37 14.39 -2.33 3.65
CA SER A 37 14.91 -1.28 4.55
C SER A 37 14.74 0.13 3.97
N VAL A 38 14.90 0.30 2.64
CA VAL A 38 14.65 1.59 1.95
C VAL A 38 13.15 1.96 1.97
N GLN A 39 12.26 0.98 2.16
CA GLN A 39 10.82 1.19 2.40
C GLN A 39 10.42 1.05 3.90
N GLY A 40 11.38 0.93 4.82
CA GLY A 40 11.14 0.97 6.26
C GLY A 40 10.55 -0.29 6.90
N ILE A 41 10.55 -1.46 6.24
CA ILE A 41 10.04 -2.70 6.83
C ILE A 41 11.19 -3.48 7.50
N VAL A 42 11.51 -3.10 8.74
CA VAL A 42 12.29 -3.91 9.67
C VAL A 42 11.31 -4.84 10.40
N PHE A 43 11.52 -6.15 10.37
CA PHE A 43 10.76 -7.09 11.19
C PHE A 43 11.36 -7.12 12.60
N PRO A 44 10.69 -6.58 13.62
CA PRO A 44 11.20 -6.59 14.98
C PRO A 44 11.01 -7.97 15.60
N SER A 45 12.04 -8.41 16.31
CA SER A 45 11.96 -9.53 17.26
C SER A 45 11.68 -8.93 18.63
N ALA A 46 10.66 -9.46 19.31
CA ALA A 46 10.06 -9.02 20.57
C ALA A 46 9.08 -7.83 20.45
N ASP A 47 7.85 -8.09 20.89
CA ASP A 47 6.61 -7.29 20.83
C ASP A 47 5.83 -7.35 19.50
N SER A 48 4.50 -7.51 19.61
CA SER A 48 3.54 -7.72 18.51
C SER A 48 3.38 -6.46 17.64
N ILE A 49 4.41 -6.10 16.89
CA ILE A 49 4.42 -4.94 16.02
C ILE A 49 3.67 -5.28 14.73
N ARG A 50 2.72 -4.42 14.39
CA ARG A 50 1.95 -4.50 13.15
C ARG A 50 2.48 -3.50 12.14
N VAL A 51 2.45 -3.89 10.87
CA VAL A 51 2.95 -3.08 9.76
C VAL A 51 1.79 -2.72 8.85
N VAL A 52 1.67 -1.44 8.50
CA VAL A 52 0.72 -0.93 7.50
C VAL A 52 1.52 -0.22 6.43
N SER A 53 1.30 -0.57 5.15
CA SER A 53 2.09 -0.01 4.06
C SER A 53 1.27 0.26 2.79
N ASN A 54 1.49 1.45 2.21
CA ASN A 54 1.02 1.89 0.89
C ASN A 54 1.94 1.39 -0.25
N ALA A 55 2.63 0.26 -0.07
CA ALA A 55 3.67 -0.24 -0.98
C ALA A 55 3.15 -1.15 -2.11
N GLY A 56 1.87 -1.53 -2.11
CA GLY A 56 1.33 -2.42 -3.14
C GLY A 56 1.18 -1.76 -4.51
N GLY A 57 1.19 -0.43 -4.58
CA GLY A 57 1.19 0.31 -5.84
C GLY A 57 0.04 -0.10 -6.76
N VAL A 58 0.37 -0.52 -7.98
CA VAL A 58 -0.60 -1.03 -8.98
C VAL A 58 -0.80 -2.55 -8.94
N ASN A 59 -0.05 -3.28 -8.09
CA ASN A 59 -0.19 -4.72 -7.94
C ASN A 59 0.02 -5.16 -6.47
N PRO A 60 -0.96 -4.88 -5.60
CA PRO A 60 -0.84 -5.18 -4.18
C PRO A 60 -0.86 -6.68 -3.87
N LEU A 61 -1.41 -7.51 -4.75
CA LEU A 61 -1.45 -8.97 -4.57
C LEU A 61 -0.07 -9.59 -4.73
N SER A 62 0.66 -9.27 -5.81
CA SER A 62 2.03 -9.78 -5.98
C SER A 62 2.99 -9.24 -4.90
N CYS A 63 2.75 -8.03 -4.38
CA CYS A 63 3.47 -7.52 -3.21
C CYS A 63 3.23 -8.41 -1.98
N ALA A 64 1.98 -8.80 -1.72
CA ALA A 64 1.63 -9.68 -0.63
C ALA A 64 2.23 -11.09 -0.78
N GLU A 65 2.25 -11.65 -1.98
CA GLU A 65 2.92 -12.93 -2.28
C GLU A 65 4.42 -12.86 -1.97
N ALA A 66 5.10 -11.78 -2.37
CA ALA A 66 6.50 -11.57 -2.06
C ALA A 66 6.75 -11.46 -0.55
N ILE A 67 5.86 -10.78 0.19
CA ILE A 67 5.93 -10.70 1.65
C ILE A 67 5.72 -12.07 2.30
N GLN A 68 4.74 -12.85 1.84
CA GLN A 68 4.49 -14.21 2.33
C GLN A 68 5.69 -15.13 2.12
N GLU A 69 6.37 -14.99 0.97
CA GLU A 69 7.59 -15.75 0.69
C GLU A 69 8.73 -15.39 1.66
N VAL A 70 8.86 -14.11 2.01
CA VAL A 70 9.83 -13.66 3.04
C VAL A 70 9.47 -14.20 4.42
N ILE A 71 8.19 -14.13 4.82
CA ILE A 71 7.69 -14.68 6.09
C ILE A 71 8.00 -16.18 6.20
N ARG A 72 7.74 -16.94 5.13
CA ARG A 72 8.00 -18.38 5.04
C ARG A 72 9.49 -18.70 5.20
N LYS A 73 10.36 -17.95 4.50
CA LYS A 73 11.83 -18.09 4.63
C LYS A 73 12.32 -17.77 6.03
N ALA A 74 11.69 -16.81 6.71
CA ALA A 74 11.99 -16.45 8.08
C ALA A 74 11.37 -17.39 9.12
N SER A 75 10.57 -18.39 8.72
CA SER A 75 9.84 -19.29 9.63
C SER A 75 8.96 -18.55 10.64
N LEU A 76 8.36 -17.43 10.21
CA LEU A 76 7.45 -16.63 11.01
C LEU A 76 5.99 -17.02 10.75
N ASN A 77 5.12 -16.76 11.73
CA ASN A 77 3.67 -16.96 11.60
C ASN A 77 2.96 -15.60 11.66
N LEU A 78 2.99 -14.86 10.54
CA LEU A 78 2.40 -13.54 10.41
C LEU A 78 1.25 -13.54 9.39
N LYS A 79 0.16 -12.86 9.72
CA LYS A 79 -1.00 -12.70 8.85
C LYS A 79 -0.85 -11.47 7.97
N VAL A 80 -0.88 -11.69 6.66
CA VAL A 80 -0.85 -10.63 5.64
C VAL A 80 -2.27 -10.39 5.13
N ALA A 81 -2.72 -9.14 5.18
CA ALA A 81 -3.97 -8.70 4.58
C ALA A 81 -3.69 -7.70 3.45
N VAL A 82 -4.56 -7.72 2.44
CA VAL A 82 -4.45 -6.83 1.26
C VAL A 82 -5.72 -6.01 1.11
N VAL A 83 -5.57 -4.70 0.96
CA VAL A 83 -6.65 -3.79 0.60
C VAL A 83 -6.60 -3.53 -0.90
N THR A 84 -7.66 -3.94 -1.60
CA THR A 84 -7.86 -3.75 -3.05
C THR A 84 -9.11 -2.89 -3.31
N GLY A 85 -9.41 -2.62 -4.58
CA GLY A 85 -10.55 -1.81 -5.02
C GLY A 85 -10.16 -0.37 -5.36
N ASP A 86 -8.86 -0.05 -5.31
CA ASP A 86 -8.32 1.19 -5.83
C ASP A 86 -8.20 1.18 -7.36
N ASP A 87 -7.92 0.03 -7.99
CA ASP A 87 -7.82 -0.07 -9.45
C ASP A 87 -9.18 0.10 -10.14
N LEU A 88 -9.29 1.16 -10.91
CA LEU A 88 -10.45 1.52 -11.70
C LEU A 88 -10.25 1.22 -13.19
N MET A 89 -9.10 0.72 -13.64
CA MET A 89 -8.88 0.37 -15.06
C MET A 89 -10.01 -0.47 -15.68
N PRO A 90 -10.61 -1.46 -14.98
CA PRO A 90 -11.78 -2.19 -15.49
C PRO A 90 -13.00 -1.30 -15.80
N HIS A 91 -13.11 -0.13 -15.16
CA HIS A 91 -14.22 0.83 -15.31
C HIS A 91 -13.93 1.96 -16.32
N ARG A 92 -12.81 1.89 -17.05
CA ARG A 92 -12.41 2.93 -18.02
C ARG A 92 -13.49 3.25 -19.05
N SER A 93 -14.20 2.24 -19.57
CA SER A 93 -15.26 2.44 -20.56
C SER A 93 -16.47 3.20 -20.00
N SER A 94 -16.80 2.96 -18.72
CA SER A 94 -17.87 3.67 -18.01
C SER A 94 -17.49 5.07 -17.52
N LEU A 95 -16.19 5.36 -17.38
CA LEU A 95 -15.65 6.62 -16.86
C LEU A 95 -15.01 7.47 -17.97
N SER A 96 -15.65 7.56 -19.14
CA SER A 96 -15.06 8.13 -20.35
C SER A 96 -14.92 9.66 -20.36
N ASP A 97 -15.73 10.37 -19.57
CA ASP A 97 -15.70 11.82 -19.41
C ASP A 97 -15.28 12.19 -17.98
N VAL A 98 -14.16 12.92 -17.86
CA VAL A 98 -13.70 13.46 -16.57
C VAL A 98 -14.18 14.88 -16.44
N LYS A 99 -14.87 15.18 -15.33
CA LYS A 99 -15.15 16.56 -14.94
C LYS A 99 -13.94 17.08 -14.16
N MET A 100 -13.30 18.12 -14.67
CA MET A 100 -12.21 18.77 -13.95
C MET A 100 -12.74 19.44 -12.67
N ALA A 101 -11.93 19.42 -11.60
CA ALA A 101 -12.34 19.90 -10.27
C ALA A 101 -12.65 21.41 -10.24
N ASP A 102 -12.06 22.17 -11.14
CA ASP A 102 -12.30 23.62 -11.35
C ASP A 102 -13.61 23.91 -12.10
N GLY A 103 -14.35 22.87 -12.50
CA GLY A 103 -15.60 22.99 -13.25
C GLY A 103 -15.43 23.44 -14.70
N SER A 104 -14.21 23.57 -15.20
CA SER A 104 -13.92 24.33 -16.43
C SER A 104 -14.17 23.58 -17.74
N SER A 105 -14.31 22.25 -17.73
CA SER A 105 -14.79 21.47 -18.89
C SER A 105 -14.91 19.98 -18.53
N ARG A 106 -15.68 19.23 -19.34
CA ARG A 106 -15.51 17.77 -19.43
C ARG A 106 -14.39 17.49 -20.41
N GLN A 107 -13.38 16.76 -19.97
CA GLN A 107 -12.30 16.30 -20.84
C GLN A 107 -12.43 14.79 -21.02
N LYS A 108 -12.18 14.34 -22.26
CA LYS A 108 -12.08 12.91 -22.53
C LYS A 108 -10.82 12.37 -21.89
N LEU A 109 -10.91 11.14 -21.40
CA LEU A 109 -9.71 10.43 -20.96
C LEU A 109 -8.67 10.34 -22.10
N PRO A 110 -7.36 10.42 -21.78
CA PRO A 110 -6.29 10.18 -22.73
C PRO A 110 -6.46 8.82 -23.45
N LYS A 111 -5.97 8.76 -24.69
CA LYS A 111 -5.98 7.50 -25.47
C LYS A 111 -5.11 6.43 -24.81
N SER A 112 -3.93 6.81 -24.31
CA SER A 112 -3.08 5.94 -23.51
C SER A 112 -3.28 6.23 -22.02
N LEU A 113 -3.66 5.22 -21.25
CA LEU A 113 -3.72 5.26 -19.80
C LEU A 113 -2.96 4.05 -19.27
N HIS A 114 -1.97 4.31 -18.42
CA HIS A 114 -1.17 3.27 -17.79
C HIS A 114 -1.76 2.80 -16.45
N SER A 115 -2.46 3.68 -15.75
CA SER A 115 -3.14 3.38 -14.50
C SER A 115 -4.33 4.32 -14.30
N MET A 116 -5.30 3.88 -13.51
CA MET A 116 -6.44 4.67 -13.08
C MET A 116 -6.84 4.19 -11.70
N ASN A 117 -6.42 4.89 -10.65
CA ASN A 117 -6.61 4.42 -9.27
C ASN A 117 -7.32 5.46 -8.41
N ALA A 118 -8.24 5.00 -7.56
CA ALA A 118 -8.81 5.79 -6.47
C ALA A 118 -7.91 5.68 -5.24
N TYR A 119 -7.71 6.80 -4.54
CA TYR A 119 -6.98 6.78 -3.28
C TYR A 119 -7.95 6.41 -2.15
N LEU A 120 -7.74 5.22 -1.57
CA LEU A 120 -8.54 4.72 -0.46
C LEU A 120 -8.19 5.42 0.87
N GLY A 121 -9.15 5.49 1.78
CA GLY A 121 -8.97 6.04 3.13
C GLY A 121 -8.57 5.00 4.17
N ALA A 122 -8.56 5.41 5.45
CA ALA A 122 -8.12 4.58 6.58
C ALA A 122 -9.05 3.39 6.94
N LEU A 123 -10.34 3.48 6.62
CA LEU A 123 -11.34 2.48 7.04
C LEU A 123 -11.08 1.04 6.57
N PRO A 124 -10.82 0.76 5.28
CA PRO A 124 -10.52 -0.61 4.85
C PRO A 124 -9.25 -1.17 5.51
N ILE A 125 -8.26 -0.32 5.77
CA ILE A 125 -7.01 -0.70 6.45
C ILE A 125 -7.29 -1.02 7.93
N LYS A 126 -8.08 -0.18 8.62
CA LYS A 126 -8.54 -0.43 10.00
C LYS A 126 -9.26 -1.77 10.09
N ARG A 127 -10.11 -2.09 9.11
CA ARG A 127 -10.82 -3.38 9.08
C ARG A 127 -9.85 -4.57 9.04
N CYS A 128 -8.75 -4.47 8.29
CA CYS A 128 -7.72 -5.51 8.29
C CYS A 128 -7.08 -5.69 9.67
N LEU A 129 -6.76 -4.58 10.36
CA LEU A 129 -6.21 -4.63 11.72
C LEU A 129 -7.22 -5.19 12.74
N ASP A 130 -8.50 -4.80 12.63
CA ASP A 130 -9.58 -5.32 13.48
C ASP A 130 -9.78 -6.85 13.31
N LEU A 131 -9.47 -7.39 12.12
CA LEU A 131 -9.47 -8.82 11.82
C LEU A 131 -8.18 -9.55 12.27
N GLY A 132 -7.25 -8.82 12.88
CA GLY A 132 -6.01 -9.36 13.42
C GLY A 132 -4.92 -9.59 12.38
N ALA A 133 -4.87 -8.79 11.32
CA ALA A 133 -3.72 -8.77 10.41
C ALA A 133 -2.47 -8.21 11.11
N ASP A 134 -1.33 -8.86 10.89
CA ASP A 134 -0.04 -8.38 11.38
C ASP A 134 0.61 -7.44 10.35
N ILE A 135 0.35 -7.68 9.07
CA ILE A 135 0.83 -6.85 7.96
C ILE A 135 -0.37 -6.50 7.08
N VAL A 136 -0.55 -5.22 6.78
CA VAL A 136 -1.55 -4.72 5.83
C VAL A 136 -0.84 -4.04 4.67
N VAL A 137 -1.07 -4.55 3.47
CA VAL A 137 -0.61 -3.96 2.22
C VAL A 137 -1.81 -3.37 1.50
N THR A 138 -1.71 -2.14 1.05
CA THR A 138 -2.76 -1.53 0.23
C THR A 138 -2.31 -1.42 -1.22
N GLY A 139 -3.27 -1.36 -2.16
CA GLY A 139 -3.07 -0.64 -3.42
C GLY A 139 -2.85 0.86 -3.14
N ARG A 140 -3.45 1.76 -3.93
CA ARG A 140 -3.37 3.20 -3.65
C ARG A 140 -4.26 3.61 -2.46
N CYS A 141 -3.64 4.12 -1.40
CA CYS A 141 -4.33 4.86 -0.34
C CYS A 141 -3.79 6.28 -0.20
N VAL A 142 -4.56 7.16 0.44
CA VAL A 142 -4.05 8.48 0.87
C VAL A 142 -2.95 8.26 1.89
N ASP A 143 -1.86 9.00 1.78
CA ASP A 143 -0.66 8.68 2.56
C ASP A 143 -0.89 8.93 4.07
N SER A 144 -1.74 9.89 4.44
CA SER A 144 -2.16 10.07 5.84
C SER A 144 -2.99 8.89 6.41
N ALA A 145 -3.56 8.02 5.56
CA ALA A 145 -4.31 6.85 6.02
C ALA A 145 -3.44 5.82 6.73
N VAL A 146 -2.16 5.68 6.36
CA VAL A 146 -1.26 4.71 7.01
C VAL A 146 -0.90 5.13 8.45
N THR A 147 -1.04 6.41 8.78
CA THR A 147 -0.90 6.93 10.15
C THR A 147 -2.24 6.99 10.89
N LEU A 148 -3.31 7.47 10.23
CA LEU A 148 -4.63 7.57 10.83
C LEU A 148 -5.16 6.19 11.24
N THR A 149 -4.89 5.15 10.45
CA THR A 149 -5.39 3.80 10.70
C THR A 149 -4.93 3.23 12.06
N PRO A 150 -3.63 3.21 12.41
CA PRO A 150 -3.18 2.82 13.74
C PRO A 150 -3.87 3.59 14.88
N LEU A 151 -4.09 4.90 14.73
CA LEU A 151 -4.78 5.71 15.73
C LEU A 151 -6.23 5.24 15.90
N MET A 152 -6.97 5.12 14.79
CA MET A 152 -8.36 4.67 14.83
C MET A 152 -8.50 3.25 15.40
N HIS A 153 -7.61 2.33 15.03
CA HIS A 153 -7.65 0.97 15.52
C HIS A 153 -7.31 0.88 17.01
N THR A 154 -6.24 1.55 17.44
CA THR A 154 -5.72 1.45 18.80
C THR A 154 -6.62 2.13 19.82
N PHE A 155 -7.13 3.32 19.48
CA PHE A 155 -7.97 4.12 20.37
C PHE A 155 -9.47 3.91 20.15
N GLY A 156 -9.84 3.01 19.22
CA GLY A 156 -11.23 2.69 18.94
C GLY A 156 -12.02 3.85 18.35
N TRP A 157 -11.39 4.75 17.59
CA TRP A 157 -12.08 5.90 17.02
C TRP A 157 -13.10 5.48 15.96
N GLU A 158 -14.26 6.11 16.04
CA GLU A 158 -15.39 5.91 15.15
C GLU A 158 -15.35 6.88 13.96
N ARG A 159 -16.04 6.50 12.88
CA ARG A 159 -16.06 7.29 11.63
C ARG A 159 -16.71 8.68 11.80
N SER A 160 -17.51 8.86 12.85
CA SER A 160 -18.20 10.12 13.17
C SER A 160 -17.38 11.08 14.02
N GLU A 161 -16.22 10.68 14.53
CA GLU A 161 -15.40 11.51 15.42
C GLU A 161 -14.48 12.45 14.63
N TYR A 162 -15.08 13.37 13.88
CA TYR A 162 -14.40 14.18 12.88
C TYR A 162 -13.20 14.98 13.41
N ASP A 163 -13.25 15.48 14.65
CA ASP A 163 -12.13 16.21 15.24
C ASP A 163 -10.89 15.31 15.43
N LEU A 164 -11.11 14.07 15.89
CA LEU A 164 -10.06 13.08 16.04
C LEU A 164 -9.52 12.62 14.68
N LEU A 165 -10.42 12.38 13.71
CA LEU A 165 -10.03 12.02 12.35
C LEU A 165 -9.21 13.13 11.69
N ALA A 166 -9.60 14.39 11.85
CA ALA A 166 -8.88 15.54 11.34
C ALA A 166 -7.49 15.67 11.98
N ALA A 167 -7.40 15.54 13.32
CA ALA A 167 -6.13 15.58 14.03
C ALA A 167 -5.19 14.43 13.62
N GLY A 168 -5.71 13.21 13.49
CA GLY A 168 -4.95 12.05 13.05
C GLY A 168 -4.47 12.17 11.59
N SER A 169 -5.32 12.69 10.69
CA SER A 169 -4.92 12.99 9.32
C SER A 169 -3.84 14.09 9.26
N LEU A 170 -3.94 15.14 10.08
CA LEU A 170 -2.93 16.19 10.19
C LEU A 170 -1.59 15.60 10.65
N ALA A 171 -1.60 14.78 11.70
CA ALA A 171 -0.40 14.09 12.17
C ALA A 171 0.21 13.22 11.07
N GLY A 172 -0.61 12.48 10.32
CA GLY A 172 -0.18 11.70 9.16
C GLY A 172 0.53 12.53 8.11
N HIS A 173 -0.05 13.65 7.67
CA HIS A 173 0.59 14.54 6.70
C HIS A 173 1.91 15.13 7.20
N LEU A 174 1.99 15.50 8.49
CA LEU A 174 3.22 16.04 9.06
C LEU A 174 4.34 14.99 9.11
N ILE A 175 4.00 13.72 9.36
CA ILE A 175 4.97 12.61 9.40
C ILE A 175 5.41 12.23 7.98
N GLU A 176 4.46 12.08 7.07
CA GLU A 176 4.68 11.53 5.72
C GLU A 176 5.37 12.51 4.78
N CYS A 177 5.28 13.81 5.06
CA CYS A 177 6.05 14.83 4.36
C CYS A 177 7.07 15.52 5.29
N GLY A 178 7.57 14.84 6.32
CA GLY A 178 8.33 15.42 7.45
C GLY A 178 9.53 16.30 7.10
N ALA A 179 10.16 16.13 5.93
CA ALA A 179 11.18 17.07 5.45
C ALA A 179 10.64 18.50 5.28
N GLN A 180 9.36 18.68 4.94
CA GLN A 180 8.74 20.01 4.86
C GLN A 180 8.65 20.66 6.24
N SER A 181 8.24 19.88 7.24
CA SER A 181 8.05 20.35 8.62
C SER A 181 9.37 20.63 9.35
N THR A 182 10.48 20.00 8.92
CA THR A 182 11.81 20.14 9.53
C THR A 182 12.79 20.98 8.71
N GLY A 183 12.34 21.58 7.60
CA GLY A 183 13.16 22.44 6.74
C GLY A 183 14.05 21.71 5.72
N GLY A 184 13.86 20.40 5.55
CA GLY A 184 14.50 19.56 4.54
C GLY A 184 13.93 19.68 3.12
N VAL A 185 12.92 20.53 2.88
CA VAL A 185 12.50 20.86 1.50
C VAL A 185 13.34 22.01 0.95
N PHE A 186 14.19 21.65 0.00
CA PHE A 186 14.96 22.59 -0.80
C PHE A 186 14.25 22.83 -2.13
N THR A 187 13.58 23.96 -2.27
CA THR A 187 12.83 24.32 -3.49
C THR A 187 13.73 24.72 -4.66
N ASP A 188 14.95 25.13 -4.36
CA ASP A 188 15.91 25.64 -5.34
C ASP A 188 16.77 24.52 -5.94
N TRP A 189 16.18 23.36 -6.28
CA TRP A 189 16.90 22.17 -6.75
C TRP A 189 17.94 22.46 -7.86
N TYR A 190 17.67 23.46 -8.71
CA TYR A 190 18.55 23.96 -9.75
C TYR A 190 19.85 24.63 -9.26
N LYS A 191 19.95 24.93 -7.96
CA LYS A 191 21.17 25.44 -7.29
C LYS A 191 22.03 24.31 -6.70
N VAL A 192 21.56 23.07 -6.71
CA VAL A 192 22.40 21.94 -6.27
C VAL A 192 23.38 21.61 -7.38
N PRO A 193 24.70 21.67 -7.14
CA PRO A 193 25.68 21.26 -8.15
C PRO A 193 25.49 19.78 -8.48
N ASP A 194 25.59 19.44 -9.77
CA ASP A 194 25.64 18.07 -10.30
C ASP A 194 24.39 17.19 -10.06
N LEU A 195 23.20 17.80 -10.02
CA LEU A 195 21.89 17.11 -9.89
C LEU A 195 21.21 16.82 -11.23
#